data_AF-A0A9X4S3Y8-F1
#
_entry.id   AF-A0A9X4S3Y8-F1
#
_cell.length_a   1.000
_cell.length_b   1.000
_cell.length_c   1.000
_cell.angle_alpha   90.00
_cell.angle_beta   90.00
_cell.angle_gamma   90.00
#
_symmetry.space_group_name_H-M   'P 1'
#
loop_
_entity.id
_entity.type
_entity.pdbx_description
1 polymer ?
#
loop_
_entity_poly.entity_id
_entity_poly.type
_entity_poly.pdbx_seq_one_letter_code
_entity_poly.pdbx_strand_id
1 'polypeptide(L)'
;MFNWEEFLDPYIQTVGELKIKFRGVRKQYLKKGLYSPIEFVTGRVKRRESIRNKAKLRGYTRENLADMEDIAGVRVMVQFVDDVWDVLELLRKRKDFKIIEERDYINNQKASGYRSYHVIVEYPIDTIDGFQIVNAEIQIRTLAMNFWATIEHSLNYKYGGLIPEDVKARLTNAAREAAQLDLEMGEIREDIQEAQLLFDSPQQKQDFKKENGEENELW
;
A
#
# COMPACT_ATOMS: atom_id res chain seq x y z
N MET A 1 -26.97 -6.85 21.55
CA MET A 1 -25.72 -6.07 21.46
C MET A 1 -25.11 -6.37 20.10
N PHE A 2 -24.54 -5.40 19.37
CA PHE A 2 -23.92 -5.68 18.07
C PHE A 2 -22.66 -6.52 18.28
N ASN A 3 -22.60 -7.71 17.67
CA ASN A 3 -21.46 -8.62 17.80
C ASN A 3 -20.33 -8.18 16.86
N TRP A 4 -19.35 -7.47 17.42
CA TRP A 4 -18.22 -6.95 16.64
C TRP A 4 -17.20 -8.00 16.23
N GLU A 5 -17.14 -9.15 16.91
CA GLU A 5 -16.17 -10.19 16.55
C GLU A 5 -16.65 -10.91 15.30
N GLU A 6 -17.86 -11.46 15.37
CA GLU A 6 -18.54 -12.09 14.24
C GLU A 6 -18.63 -11.16 13.00
N PHE A 7 -18.95 -9.88 13.19
CA PHE A 7 -18.99 -8.92 12.07
C PHE A 7 -17.61 -8.69 11.43
N LEU A 8 -16.51 -8.73 12.19
CA LEU A 8 -15.18 -8.40 11.70
C LEU A 8 -14.40 -9.60 11.17
N ASP A 9 -14.80 -10.83 11.51
CA ASP A 9 -14.10 -12.06 11.12
C ASP A 9 -13.88 -12.19 9.60
N PRO A 10 -14.89 -11.95 8.73
CA PRO A 10 -14.69 -11.99 7.28
C PRO A 10 -13.63 -10.99 6.78
N TYR A 11 -13.54 -9.83 7.43
CA TYR A 11 -12.54 -8.80 7.09
C TYR A 11 -11.14 -9.18 7.58
N ILE A 12 -11.02 -9.84 8.74
CA ILE A 12 -9.75 -10.35 9.25
C ILE A 12 -9.19 -11.39 8.27
N GLN A 13 -10.03 -12.33 7.83
CA GLN A 13 -9.66 -13.35 6.86
C GLN A 13 -9.24 -12.71 5.52
N THR A 14 -10.05 -11.79 5.00
CA THR A 14 -9.77 -11.07 3.74
C THR A 14 -8.43 -10.35 3.75
N VAL A 15 -8.11 -9.64 4.84
CA VAL A 15 -6.79 -8.99 4.99
C VAL A 15 -5.66 -10.02 5.00
N GLY A 16 -5.86 -11.17 5.64
CA GLY A 16 -4.88 -12.26 5.66
C GLY A 16 -4.60 -12.82 4.26
N GLU A 17 -5.65 -13.16 3.52
CA GLU A 17 -5.55 -13.74 2.18
C GLU A 17 -4.92 -12.77 1.17
N LEU A 18 -5.40 -11.52 1.12
CA LEU A 18 -4.84 -10.50 0.23
C LEU A 18 -3.36 -10.23 0.51
N LYS A 19 -2.95 -10.19 1.80
CA LYS A 19 -1.53 -10.05 2.16
C LYS A 19 -0.68 -11.20 1.61
N ILE A 20 -1.15 -12.44 1.73
CA ILE A 20 -0.42 -13.60 1.21
C ILE A 20 -0.32 -13.53 -0.32
N LYS A 21 -1.43 -13.23 -0.99
CA LYS A 21 -1.50 -13.14 -2.47
C LYS A 21 -0.56 -12.06 -3.01
N PHE A 22 -0.57 -10.85 -2.46
CA PHE A 22 0.30 -9.77 -2.93
C PHE A 22 1.78 -9.97 -2.57
N ARG A 23 2.09 -10.59 -1.42
CA ARG A 23 3.47 -11.05 -1.15
C ARG A 23 3.92 -12.13 -2.14
N GLY A 24 2.98 -12.97 -2.57
CA GLY A 24 3.22 -13.97 -3.62
C GLY A 24 3.67 -13.35 -4.94
N VAL A 25 3.10 -12.20 -5.32
CA VAL A 25 3.52 -11.45 -6.52
C VAL A 25 5.00 -11.08 -6.43
N ARG A 26 5.46 -10.43 -5.35
CA ARG A 26 6.89 -10.11 -5.15
C ARG A 26 7.78 -11.35 -5.27
N LYS A 27 7.40 -12.46 -4.61
CA LYS A 27 8.15 -13.72 -4.68
C LYS A 27 8.24 -14.28 -6.11
N GLN A 28 7.20 -14.12 -6.93
CA GLN A 28 7.20 -14.58 -8.32
C GLN A 28 8.16 -13.78 -9.20
N TYR A 29 8.24 -12.46 -9.03
CA TYR A 29 9.21 -11.61 -9.71
C TYR A 29 10.65 -12.00 -9.34
N LEU A 30 10.95 -12.05 -8.04
CA LEU A 30 12.29 -12.40 -7.54
C LEU A 30 12.72 -13.81 -7.99
N LYS A 31 11.81 -14.80 -7.99
CA LYS A 31 12.11 -16.15 -8.48
C LYS A 31 12.49 -16.19 -9.97
N LYS A 32 12.02 -15.22 -10.75
CA LYS A 32 12.35 -15.08 -12.18
C LYS A 32 13.61 -14.23 -12.41
N GLY A 33 14.27 -13.73 -11.35
CA GLY A 33 15.37 -12.77 -11.48
C GLY A 33 14.91 -11.43 -12.06
N LEU A 34 13.67 -11.03 -11.80
CA LEU A 34 13.10 -9.78 -12.27
C LEU A 34 12.92 -8.81 -11.12
N TYR A 35 13.05 -7.51 -11.42
CA TYR A 35 12.69 -6.44 -10.51
C TYR A 35 11.21 -6.56 -10.13
N SER A 36 10.91 -6.45 -8.83
CA SER A 36 9.54 -6.52 -8.33
C SER A 36 9.00 -5.11 -8.09
N PRO A 37 7.86 -4.71 -8.69
CA PRO A 37 7.24 -3.41 -8.40
C PRO A 37 6.70 -3.33 -6.96
N ILE A 38 6.48 -4.47 -6.29
CA ILE A 38 6.09 -4.52 -4.88
C ILE A 38 7.32 -4.66 -4.00
N GLU A 39 7.49 -3.75 -3.05
CA GLU A 39 8.53 -3.80 -2.02
C GLU A 39 8.10 -4.62 -0.81
N PHE A 40 6.97 -4.26 -0.18
CA PHE A 40 6.35 -5.09 0.84
C PHE A 40 4.85 -4.82 0.99
N VAL A 41 4.17 -5.70 1.71
CA VAL A 41 2.72 -5.63 1.90
C VAL A 41 2.37 -5.68 3.38
N THR A 42 1.60 -4.69 3.82
CA THR A 42 0.99 -4.63 5.16
C THR A 42 -0.53 -4.63 5.02
N GLY A 43 -1.24 -4.87 6.12
CA GLY A 43 -2.70 -4.81 6.11
C GLY A 43 -3.23 -4.93 7.53
N ARG A 44 -4.41 -4.37 7.75
CA ARG A 44 -5.12 -4.38 9.03
C ARG A 44 -6.63 -4.28 8.82
N VAL A 45 -7.37 -4.77 9.80
CA VAL A 45 -8.78 -4.41 9.97
C VAL A 45 -8.88 -3.10 10.74
N LYS A 46 -9.81 -2.25 10.33
CA LYS A 46 -10.09 -0.96 10.98
C LYS A 46 -10.54 -1.18 12.41
N ARG A 47 -10.07 -0.34 13.34
CA ARG A 47 -10.45 -0.45 14.77
C ARG A 47 -11.94 -0.14 14.94
N ARG A 48 -12.61 -0.84 15.86
CA ARG A 48 -14.04 -0.66 16.19
C ARG A 48 -14.42 0.80 16.45
N GLU A 49 -13.57 1.55 17.16
CA GLU A 49 -13.78 2.99 17.41
C GLU A 49 -13.72 3.82 16.13
N SER A 50 -12.75 3.57 15.26
CA SER A 50 -12.64 4.26 13.97
C SER A 50 -13.80 3.92 13.04
N ILE A 51 -14.31 2.69 13.06
CA ILE A 51 -15.52 2.29 12.33
C ILE A 51 -16.73 3.07 12.87
N ARG A 52 -16.94 3.09 14.19
CA ARG A 52 -18.04 3.85 14.82
C ARG A 52 -17.99 5.34 14.51
N ASN A 53 -16.81 5.95 14.56
CA ASN A 53 -16.64 7.37 14.26
C ASN A 53 -16.94 7.66 12.78
N LYS A 54 -16.43 6.82 11.87
CA LYS A 54 -16.72 6.95 10.43
C LYS A 54 -18.20 6.72 10.12
N ALA A 55 -18.83 5.75 10.79
CA ALA A 55 -20.25 5.46 10.68
C ALA A 55 -21.11 6.67 11.05
N LYS A 56 -20.84 7.29 12.20
CA LYS A 56 -21.52 8.52 12.62
C LYS A 56 -21.30 9.68 11.64
N LEU A 57 -20.08 9.87 11.17
CA LEU A 57 -19.73 10.99 10.27
C LEU A 57 -20.36 10.85 8.87
N ARG A 58 -20.51 9.61 8.38
CA ARG A 58 -20.97 9.32 7.01
C ARG A 58 -22.40 8.76 6.95
N GLY A 59 -23.09 8.65 8.08
CA GLY A 59 -24.47 8.18 8.14
C GLY A 59 -24.63 6.67 7.93
N TYR A 60 -23.61 5.86 8.23
CA TYR A 60 -23.78 4.40 8.21
C TYR A 60 -24.59 3.96 9.44
N THR A 61 -25.60 3.13 9.18
CA THR A 61 -26.39 2.42 10.18
C THR A 61 -25.83 1.02 10.39
N ARG A 62 -26.52 0.16 11.13
CA ARG A 62 -26.07 -1.23 11.32
C ARG A 62 -26.31 -2.07 10.07
N GLU A 63 -27.36 -1.74 9.35
CA GLU A 63 -27.86 -2.48 8.20
C GLU A 63 -26.96 -2.29 6.96
N ASN A 64 -26.31 -1.14 6.84
CA ASN A 64 -25.41 -0.82 5.73
C ASN A 64 -23.93 -0.71 6.15
N LEU A 65 -23.57 -1.14 7.36
CA LEU A 65 -22.21 -1.01 7.87
C LEU A 65 -21.19 -1.77 7.00
N ALA A 66 -21.62 -2.87 6.38
CA ALA A 66 -20.82 -3.68 5.47
C ALA A 66 -20.45 -2.95 4.17
N ASP A 67 -21.18 -1.89 3.81
CA ASP A 67 -20.90 -1.09 2.62
C ASP A 67 -19.65 -0.19 2.82
N MET A 68 -19.14 -0.08 4.05
CA MET A 68 -17.93 0.68 4.34
C MET A 68 -16.69 0.06 3.68
N GLU A 69 -16.15 0.78 2.70
CA GLU A 69 -15.06 0.34 1.82
C GLU A 69 -13.73 0.02 2.51
N ASP A 70 -13.44 0.62 3.67
CA ASP A 70 -12.13 0.61 4.32
C ASP A 70 -12.11 -0.09 5.69
N ILE A 71 -13.02 -1.06 5.90
CA ILE A 71 -12.97 -1.95 7.07
C ILE A 71 -11.76 -2.90 6.92
N ALA A 72 -11.64 -3.59 5.79
CA ALA A 72 -10.44 -4.33 5.41
C ALA A 72 -9.50 -3.39 4.63
N GLY A 73 -8.30 -3.15 5.17
CA GLY A 73 -7.31 -2.28 4.53
C GLY A 73 -6.00 -3.01 4.27
N VAL A 74 -5.55 -3.00 3.01
CA VAL A 74 -4.24 -3.52 2.59
C VAL A 74 -3.40 -2.38 2.04
N ARG A 75 -2.10 -2.38 2.33
CA ARG A 75 -1.15 -1.44 1.76
C ARG A 75 -0.07 -2.19 1.02
N VAL A 76 0.13 -1.81 -0.24
CA VAL A 76 1.21 -2.27 -1.11
C VAL A 76 2.22 -1.13 -1.18
N MET A 77 3.39 -1.34 -0.58
CA MET A 77 4.50 -0.39 -0.66
C MET A 77 5.31 -0.72 -1.90
N VAL A 78 5.61 0.31 -2.68
CA VAL A 78 6.42 0.25 -3.90
C VAL A 78 7.66 1.13 -3.73
N GLN A 79 8.69 0.94 -4.56
CA GLN A 79 9.90 1.77 -4.46
C GLN A 79 9.71 3.10 -5.19
N PHE A 80 9.19 3.06 -6.42
CA PHE A 80 9.04 4.23 -7.28
C PHE A 80 7.58 4.58 -7.54
N VAL A 81 7.32 5.81 -7.99
CA VAL A 81 5.97 6.25 -8.37
C VAL A 81 5.45 5.43 -9.56
N ASP A 82 6.32 5.11 -10.52
CA ASP A 82 5.94 4.33 -11.71
C ASP A 82 5.50 2.90 -11.39
N ASP A 83 6.08 2.30 -10.33
CA ASP A 83 5.69 0.97 -9.87
C ASP A 83 4.22 0.92 -9.41
N VAL A 84 3.61 2.07 -9.09
CA VAL A 84 2.18 2.14 -8.80
C VAL A 84 1.36 1.67 -10.00
N TRP A 85 1.74 2.10 -11.20
CA TRP A 85 1.05 1.72 -12.44
C TRP A 85 1.27 0.25 -12.76
N ASP A 86 2.49 -0.27 -12.56
CA ASP A 86 2.81 -1.68 -12.70
C ASP A 86 1.94 -2.56 -11.77
N VAL A 87 1.80 -2.15 -10.50
CA VAL A 87 0.91 -2.85 -9.55
C VAL A 87 -0.55 -2.75 -9.98
N LEU A 88 -1.03 -1.60 -10.46
CA LEU A 88 -2.41 -1.44 -10.92
C LEU A 88 -2.75 -2.36 -12.07
N GLU A 89 -1.84 -2.52 -13.05
CA GLU A 89 -2.03 -3.49 -14.11
C GLU A 89 -2.14 -4.92 -13.59
N LEU A 90 -1.29 -5.28 -12.62
CA LEU A 90 -1.34 -6.60 -12.00
C LEU A 90 -2.67 -6.83 -11.28
N LEU A 91 -3.20 -5.82 -10.56
CA LEU A 91 -4.50 -5.90 -9.89
C LEU A 91 -5.65 -6.04 -10.90
N ARG A 92 -5.67 -5.25 -11.98
CA ARG A 92 -6.71 -5.27 -13.02
C ARG A 92 -6.76 -6.61 -13.78
N LYS A 93 -5.64 -7.34 -13.86
CA LYS A 93 -5.56 -8.67 -14.49
C LYS A 93 -6.05 -9.81 -13.58
N ARG A 94 -6.33 -9.55 -12.30
CA ARG A 94 -6.77 -10.57 -11.35
C ARG A 94 -8.23 -10.96 -11.58
N LYS A 95 -8.57 -12.18 -11.18
CA LYS A 95 -9.92 -12.78 -11.32
C LYS A 95 -10.53 -13.18 -9.98
N ASP A 96 -9.78 -13.06 -8.89
CA ASP A 96 -10.20 -13.46 -7.56
C ASP A 96 -10.84 -12.33 -6.75
N PHE A 97 -11.03 -11.16 -7.35
CA PHE A 97 -11.85 -10.07 -6.84
C PHE A 97 -12.25 -9.16 -8.00
N LYS A 98 -13.17 -8.23 -7.74
CA LYS A 98 -13.61 -7.22 -8.70
C LYS A 98 -13.24 -5.83 -8.20
N ILE A 99 -12.58 -5.04 -9.05
CA ILE A 99 -12.35 -3.62 -8.76
C ILE A 99 -13.66 -2.87 -8.99
N ILE A 100 -14.11 -2.12 -7.98
CA ILE A 100 -15.34 -1.31 -8.06
C ILE A 100 -15.05 0.19 -8.14
N GLU A 101 -13.91 0.64 -7.62
CA GLU A 101 -13.51 2.05 -7.68
C GLU A 101 -11.99 2.21 -7.64
N GLU A 102 -11.48 3.19 -8.37
CA GLU A 102 -10.08 3.62 -8.33
C GLU A 102 -10.03 5.14 -8.06
N ARG A 103 -9.22 5.57 -7.08
CA ARG A 103 -9.03 6.98 -6.71
C ARG A 103 -7.54 7.34 -6.79
N ASP A 104 -7.21 8.22 -7.72
CA ASP A 104 -5.85 8.70 -7.95
C ASP A 104 -5.57 10.00 -7.18
N TYR A 105 -4.92 9.89 -6.03
CA TYR A 105 -4.40 11.05 -5.29
C TYR A 105 -2.91 11.30 -5.54
N ILE A 106 -2.28 10.61 -6.51
CA ILE A 106 -0.91 10.90 -6.93
C ILE A 106 -0.94 12.10 -7.87
N ASN A 107 -1.77 12.01 -8.93
CA ASN A 107 -1.97 13.10 -9.88
C ASN A 107 -2.95 14.17 -9.35
N ASN A 108 -3.92 13.78 -8.52
CA ASN A 108 -4.90 14.69 -7.92
C ASN A 108 -4.72 14.79 -6.40
N GLN A 109 -3.52 15.24 -5.97
CA GLN A 109 -3.20 15.36 -4.55
C GLN A 109 -4.16 16.29 -3.80
N LYS A 110 -4.41 15.99 -2.53
CA LYS A 110 -5.23 16.88 -1.68
C LYS A 110 -4.44 18.15 -1.35
N ALA A 111 -5.17 19.21 -0.96
CA ALA A 111 -4.56 20.46 -0.51
C ALA A 111 -3.57 20.28 0.67
N SER A 112 -3.71 19.21 1.47
CA SER A 112 -2.76 18.89 2.53
C SER A 112 -1.39 18.40 2.04
N GLY A 113 -1.25 18.03 0.76
CA GLY A 113 -0.09 17.34 0.20
C GLY A 113 -0.20 15.82 0.22
N TYR A 114 -1.37 15.28 0.60
CA TYR A 114 -1.61 13.83 0.63
C TYR A 114 -1.54 13.20 -0.76
N ARG A 115 -0.72 12.14 -0.88
CA ARG A 115 -0.55 11.31 -2.07
C ARG A 115 -0.70 9.82 -1.77
N SER A 116 -1.41 9.11 -2.64
CA SER A 116 -1.64 7.66 -2.60
C SER A 116 -2.47 7.26 -3.82
N TYR A 117 -2.41 6.01 -4.24
CA TYR A 117 -3.45 5.44 -5.10
C TYR A 117 -4.35 4.51 -4.30
N HIS A 118 -5.68 4.62 -4.44
CA HIS A 118 -6.65 3.76 -3.74
C HIS A 118 -7.42 2.92 -4.75
N VAL A 119 -7.53 1.63 -4.48
CA VAL A 119 -8.35 0.68 -5.24
C VAL A 119 -9.32 0.04 -4.27
N ILE A 120 -10.62 0.18 -4.53
CA ILE A 120 -11.67 -0.49 -3.76
C ILE A 120 -12.08 -1.75 -4.51
N VAL A 121 -12.11 -2.88 -3.81
CA VAL A 121 -12.44 -4.18 -4.38
C VAL A 121 -13.56 -4.87 -3.62
N GLU A 122 -14.41 -5.57 -4.37
CA GLU A 122 -15.31 -6.62 -3.87
C GLU A 122 -14.53 -7.93 -3.84
N TYR A 123 -14.25 -8.44 -2.64
CA TYR A 123 -13.49 -9.67 -2.42
C TYR A 123 -14.41 -10.81 -1.97
N PRO A 124 -14.57 -11.88 -2.77
CA PRO A 124 -15.32 -13.07 -2.39
C PRO A 124 -14.56 -13.87 -1.31
N ILE A 125 -15.24 -14.25 -0.23
CA ILE A 125 -14.68 -14.98 0.90
C ILE A 125 -15.56 -16.15 1.31
N ASP A 126 -14.95 -17.32 1.51
CA ASP A 126 -15.61 -18.50 2.05
C ASP A 126 -15.37 -18.56 3.57
N THR A 127 -16.46 -18.64 4.32
CA THR A 127 -16.47 -18.78 5.78
C THR A 127 -17.17 -20.07 6.21
N ILE A 128 -17.12 -20.43 7.49
CA ILE A 128 -17.86 -21.59 8.02
C ILE A 128 -19.38 -21.42 7.91
N ASP A 129 -19.85 -20.16 7.83
CA ASP A 129 -21.27 -19.81 7.71
C ASP A 129 -21.69 -19.60 6.25
N GLY A 130 -20.77 -19.81 5.30
CA GLY A 130 -21.00 -19.73 3.87
C GLY A 130 -20.22 -18.63 3.16
N PHE A 131 -20.55 -18.46 1.89
CA PHE A 131 -19.92 -17.51 0.99
C PHE A 131 -20.42 -16.09 1.24
N GLN A 132 -19.50 -15.12 1.27
CA GLN A 132 -19.78 -13.70 1.44
C GLN A 132 -18.93 -12.87 0.47
N ILE A 133 -19.36 -11.64 0.18
CA ILE A 133 -18.56 -10.65 -0.54
C ILE A 133 -18.30 -9.50 0.42
N VAL A 134 -17.04 -9.11 0.57
CA VAL A 134 -16.65 -8.01 1.45
C VAL A 134 -15.87 -6.95 0.69
N ASN A 135 -16.03 -5.69 1.10
CA ASN A 135 -15.25 -4.60 0.54
C ASN A 135 -13.88 -4.53 1.21
N ALA A 136 -12.85 -4.33 0.39
CA ALA A 136 -11.49 -4.05 0.86
C ALA A 136 -10.88 -2.86 0.11
N GLU A 137 -10.16 -2.02 0.84
CA GLU A 137 -9.38 -0.91 0.30
C GLU A 137 -7.90 -1.35 0.16
N ILE A 138 -7.37 -1.27 -1.05
CA ILE A 138 -5.96 -1.48 -1.36
C ILE A 138 -5.33 -0.11 -1.63
N GLN A 139 -4.38 0.30 -0.79
CA GLN A 139 -3.61 1.53 -0.97
C GLN A 139 -2.24 1.18 -1.54
N ILE A 140 -1.85 1.84 -2.64
CA ILE A 140 -0.53 1.70 -3.26
C ILE A 140 0.25 3.00 -3.02
N ARG A 141 1.46 2.88 -2.47
CA ARG A 141 2.27 4.04 -2.02
C ARG A 141 3.75 3.78 -2.14
N THR A 142 4.52 4.82 -2.46
CA THR A 142 5.96 4.84 -2.19
C THR A 142 6.22 4.85 -0.68
N LEU A 143 7.48 4.60 -0.29
CA LEU A 143 7.91 4.71 1.09
C LEU A 143 7.74 6.14 1.63
N ALA A 144 8.06 7.16 0.83
CA ALA A 144 7.94 8.56 1.19
C ALA A 144 6.47 8.97 1.42
N MET A 145 5.57 8.60 0.49
CA MET A 145 4.13 8.81 0.64
C MET A 145 3.58 8.14 1.91
N ASN A 146 3.98 6.90 2.17
CA ASN A 146 3.50 6.17 3.35
C ASN A 146 4.01 6.78 4.66
N PHE A 147 5.27 7.19 4.72
CA PHE A 147 5.83 7.88 5.87
C PHE A 147 5.05 9.15 6.18
N TRP A 148 4.92 10.05 5.20
CA TRP A 148 4.21 11.31 5.36
C TRP A 148 2.76 11.11 5.79
N ALA A 149 2.01 10.24 5.10
CA ALA A 149 0.60 9.99 5.39
C ALA A 149 0.37 9.36 6.77
N THR A 150 1.33 8.61 7.31
CA THR A 150 1.25 8.03 8.66
C THR A 150 1.41 9.10 9.73
N ILE A 151 2.30 10.06 9.51
CA ILE A 151 2.51 11.21 10.40
C ILE A 151 1.31 12.16 10.36
N GLU A 152 0.84 12.52 9.16
CA GLU A 152 -0.36 13.36 8.99
C GLU A 152 -1.56 12.75 9.71
N HIS A 153 -1.82 11.45 9.52
CA HIS A 153 -2.95 10.77 10.16
C HIS A 153 -2.85 10.82 11.69
N SER A 154 -1.65 10.60 12.24
CA SER A 154 -1.40 10.63 13.68
C SER A 154 -1.64 12.02 14.28
N LEU A 155 -1.19 13.07 13.58
CA LEU A 155 -1.41 14.45 14.01
C LEU A 155 -2.87 14.85 13.89
N ASN A 156 -3.52 14.48 12.78
CA ASN A 156 -4.94 14.74 12.57
C ASN A 156 -5.80 14.11 13.67
N TYR A 157 -5.45 12.89 14.11
CA TYR A 157 -6.09 12.24 15.25
C TYR A 157 -5.83 12.99 16.57
N LYS A 158 -4.57 13.34 16.85
CA LYS A 158 -4.19 14.07 18.08
C LYS A 158 -4.92 15.41 18.23
N TYR A 159 -5.05 16.15 17.14
CA TYR A 159 -5.66 17.48 17.12
C TYR A 159 -7.16 17.47 16.79
N GLY A 160 -7.79 16.30 16.65
CA GLY A 160 -9.22 16.19 16.34
C GLY A 160 -9.64 16.89 15.04
N GLY A 161 -8.75 16.96 14.04
CA GLY A 161 -8.98 17.69 12.79
C GLY A 161 -8.50 19.14 12.77
N LEU A 162 -8.16 19.74 13.91
CA LEU A 162 -7.78 21.15 14.03
C LEU A 162 -6.28 21.30 14.25
N ILE A 163 -5.49 20.92 13.24
CA ILE A 163 -4.03 21.01 13.30
C ILE A 163 -3.59 22.50 13.32
N PRO A 164 -2.72 22.92 14.27
CA PRO A 164 -2.17 24.27 14.31
C PRO A 164 -1.49 24.68 12.99
N GLU A 165 -1.60 25.95 12.60
CA GLU A 165 -1.19 26.40 11.26
C GLU A 165 0.33 26.26 11.03
N ASP A 166 1.15 26.43 12.08
CA ASP A 166 2.59 26.20 12.03
C ASP A 166 2.94 24.72 11.77
N VAL A 167 2.21 23.79 12.40
CA VAL A 167 2.36 22.34 12.19
C VAL A 167 1.86 21.96 10.80
N LYS A 168 0.76 22.55 10.35
CA LYS A 168 0.20 22.32 9.02
C LYS A 168 1.15 22.79 7.92
N ALA A 169 1.77 23.97 8.07
CA ALA A 169 2.78 24.46 7.15
C ALA A 169 4.01 23.52 7.08
N ARG A 170 4.47 23.01 8.22
CA ARG A 170 5.55 22.00 8.27
C ARG A 170 5.15 20.71 7.56
N LEU A 171 3.92 20.22 7.75
CA LEU A 171 3.41 19.04 7.06
C LEU A 171 3.35 19.25 5.55
N THR A 172 2.86 20.39 5.08
CA THR A 172 2.81 20.72 3.65
C THR A 172 4.21 20.80 3.04
N ASN A 173 5.17 21.41 3.75
CA ASN A 173 6.57 21.44 3.29
C ASN A 173 7.17 20.03 3.21
N ALA A 174 6.97 19.21 4.25
CA ALA A 174 7.44 17.82 4.24
C ALA A 174 6.79 16.99 3.12
N ALA A 175 5.54 17.26 2.76
CA ALA A 175 4.88 16.60 1.64
C ALA A 175 5.58 16.92 0.31
N ARG A 176 5.98 18.18 0.13
CA ARG A 176 6.69 18.66 -1.06
C ARG A 176 8.10 18.05 -1.14
N GLU A 177 8.82 17.96 -0.02
CA GLU A 177 10.14 17.35 0.02
C GLU A 177 10.07 15.83 -0.25
N ALA A 178 9.10 15.14 0.35
CA ALA A 178 8.85 13.72 0.06
C ALA A 178 8.54 13.48 -1.43
N ALA A 179 7.74 14.37 -2.03
CA ALA A 179 7.44 14.34 -3.45
C ALA A 179 8.67 14.57 -4.32
N GLN A 180 9.53 15.51 -3.94
CA GLN A 180 10.76 15.81 -4.67
C GLN A 180 11.74 14.64 -4.61
N LEU A 181 11.87 14.00 -3.44
CA LEU A 181 12.66 12.78 -3.28
C LEU A 181 12.18 11.65 -4.20
N ASP A 182 10.86 11.41 -4.23
CA ASP A 182 10.27 10.39 -5.11
C ASP A 182 10.56 10.69 -6.60
N LEU A 183 10.58 11.96 -7.01
CA LEU A 183 10.93 12.37 -8.37
C LEU A 183 12.41 12.14 -8.67
N GLU A 184 13.31 12.61 -7.80
CA GLU A 184 14.76 12.47 -7.99
C GLU A 184 15.19 11.00 -8.07
N MET A 185 14.61 10.14 -7.22
CA MET A 185 14.89 8.70 -7.29
C MET A 185 14.28 8.06 -8.54
N GLY A 186 13.18 8.61 -9.07
CA GLY A 186 12.57 8.17 -10.33
C GLY A 186 13.46 8.40 -11.56
N GLU A 187 14.19 9.53 -11.60
CA GLU A 187 15.10 9.85 -12.71
C GLU A 187 16.26 8.85 -12.85
N ILE A 188 16.65 8.19 -11.76
CA ILE A 188 17.72 7.18 -11.74
C ILE A 188 17.17 5.76 -11.50
N ARG A 189 15.88 5.54 -11.78
CA ARG A 189 15.19 4.26 -11.53
C ARG A 189 15.84 3.10 -12.29
N GLU A 190 16.17 3.28 -13.57
CA GLU A 190 16.75 2.22 -14.41
C GLU A 190 18.10 1.74 -13.84
N ASP A 191 18.99 2.69 -13.53
CA ASP A 191 20.28 2.41 -12.90
C ASP A 191 20.13 1.66 -11.56
N ILE A 192 19.16 2.08 -10.73
CA ILE A 192 18.88 1.41 -9.44
C ILE A 192 18.37 -0.02 -9.67
N GLN A 193 17.47 -0.23 -10.63
CA GLN A 193 16.92 -1.55 -10.93
C GLN A 193 17.99 -2.51 -11.43
N GLU A 194 18.87 -2.05 -12.34
CA GLU A 194 20.01 -2.83 -12.83
C GLU A 194 20.95 -3.21 -11.69
N ALA A 195 21.33 -2.24 -10.84
CA ALA A 195 22.17 -2.49 -9.68
C ALA A 195 21.54 -3.52 -8.72
N GLN A 196 20.25 -3.38 -8.38
CA GLN A 196 19.55 -4.31 -7.50
C GLN A 196 19.52 -5.75 -8.05
N LEU A 197 19.31 -5.91 -9.36
CA LEU A 197 19.33 -7.23 -10.00
C LEU A 197 20.70 -7.89 -9.92
N LEU A 198 21.78 -7.11 -10.08
CA LEU A 198 23.15 -7.60 -9.88
C LEU A 198 23.39 -8.07 -8.45
N PHE A 199 22.81 -7.40 -7.44
CA PHE A 199 22.99 -7.78 -6.03
C PHE A 199 22.22 -9.05 -5.63
N ASP A 200 21.05 -9.31 -6.20
CA ASP A 200 20.18 -10.42 -5.78
C ASP A 200 20.52 -11.77 -6.45
N SER A 201 21.42 -11.79 -7.44
CA SER A 201 21.91 -13.01 -8.08
C SER A 201 23.36 -13.34 -7.66
N PRO A 202 23.60 -14.46 -6.95
CA PRO A 202 24.96 -14.89 -6.57
C PRO A 202 25.88 -15.12 -7.78
N GLN A 203 25.31 -15.55 -8.92
CA GLN A 203 26.04 -15.75 -10.17
C GLN A 203 26.45 -14.40 -10.79
N GLN A 204 25.54 -13.43 -10.88
CA GLN A 204 25.81 -12.13 -11.49
C GLN A 204 26.73 -11.26 -10.63
N LYS A 205 26.70 -11.42 -9.29
CA LYS A 205 27.73 -10.87 -8.40
C LYS A 205 29.15 -11.35 -8.75
N GLN A 206 29.31 -12.62 -9.12
CA GLN A 206 30.62 -13.14 -9.53
C GLN A 206 31.05 -12.61 -10.89
N ASP A 207 30.12 -12.50 -11.84
CA ASP A 207 30.43 -12.02 -13.19
C ASP A 207 30.72 -10.51 -13.20
N PHE A 208 29.97 -9.71 -12.43
CA PHE A 208 30.20 -8.27 -12.28
C PHE A 208 31.52 -7.95 -11.56
N LYS A 209 31.90 -8.74 -10.55
CA LYS A 209 33.22 -8.61 -9.90
C LYS A 209 34.37 -8.97 -10.85
N LYS A 210 34.18 -9.96 -11.73
CA LYS A 210 35.16 -10.32 -12.76
C LYS A 210 35.29 -9.25 -13.84
N GLU A 211 34.18 -8.65 -14.27
CA GLU A 211 34.19 -7.59 -15.29
C GLU A 211 34.80 -6.27 -14.78
N ASN A 212 34.62 -5.95 -13.49
CA ASN A 212 35.15 -4.72 -12.88
C ASN A 212 36.50 -4.88 -12.17
N GLY A 213 37.17 -6.03 -12.31
CA GLY A 213 38.53 -6.23 -11.82
C GLY A 213 38.69 -6.25 -10.29
N GLU A 214 37.61 -6.47 -9.54
CA GLU A 214 37.68 -6.69 -8.09
C GLU A 214 38.06 -8.16 -7.81
N GLU A 215 39.32 -8.51 -8.04
CA GLU A 215 39.87 -9.80 -7.61
C GLU A 215 39.91 -9.88 -6.07
N ASN A 216 39.53 -11.06 -5.56
CA ASN A 216 39.50 -11.39 -4.15
C ASN A 216 40.86 -11.15 -3.47
N GLU A 217 40.97 -10.15 -2.61
CA GLU A 217 41.95 -10.20 -1.52
C GLU A 217 41.46 -11.21 -0.48
N LEU A 218 41.91 -12.45 -0.67
CA LEU A 218 41.90 -13.50 0.35
C LEU A 218 43.06 -13.25 1.32
N TRP A 219 42.74 -12.90 2.57
CA TRP A 219 43.52 -13.28 3.76
C TRP A 219 42.57 -13.70 4.87
#